data_AF-A0A9P7KYH7-F1
#
_entry.id   AF-A0A9P7KYH7-F1
#
_cell.length_a   1.000
_cell.length_b   1.000
_cell.length_c   1.000
_cell.angle_alpha   90.00
_cell.angle_beta   90.00
_cell.angle_gamma   90.00
#
_symmetry.space_group_name_H-M   'P 1'
#
loop_
_entity.id
_entity.type
_entity.pdbx_description
1 polymer ?
#
loop_
_entity_poly.entity_id
_entity_poly.type
_entity_poly.pdbx_seq_one_letter_code
_entity_poly.pdbx_strand_id
1 'polypeptide(L)'
;MSWGHLVSRDLLIWTPARVSPVLMPDQTYDSEGVFTGCWVPTTDANDKTLRVAYSSVKHLPFHWSTPPYPRHAAGLSLAISRDGGITWEKSPRNPILPGEPDGLNITGFRDPYVTAPLSIHHSDPAKLYGLISGGIQDLGPTTFLYEISQENLENWKYLNLLVDVPLRFQPSDKWSGNYGINWECTNLVTLCAGDISRHFLIIGAEGDVEKEHVKNDNGPPGLPSRTIRAQLWMSGHLTTNDDGIIKFRYEHGGFLDNGPYYAANSFWDPIGNRRIVHGWIPEEDITTDAAKAKGWNGSLAILREVFLLRIPNVKGTCRSKLSEIYPFERLEEADGSTAVLTLGVRPIREMTRLRETSAKIAELKSSVMLPGPGTSASRMIARTESPSWELEAEITVHPRCQSVGFYLRHNHDLSTRTTLTFCIDEEIILADRKASNDDQTMNKCPDAGPFTLLALTRPDAGDEVIWEKLRIRIFSDGDILEIFANDRFALATMVYSENYGLDMGGITAFATGEINSVSFETVKVWDGLDVKSVMRET
;
A
#
# COMPACT_ATOMS: atom_id res chain seq x y z
N MET A 1 12.07 8.43 -18.19
CA MET A 1 10.76 7.97 -17.69
C MET A 1 9.64 8.59 -18.51
N SER A 2 8.59 7.83 -18.80
CA SER A 2 7.41 8.23 -19.57
C SER A 2 6.17 7.54 -18.99
N TRP A 3 4.96 8.00 -19.31
CA TRP A 3 3.72 7.38 -18.83
C TRP A 3 3.14 6.40 -19.86
N GLY A 4 3.17 5.11 -19.53
CA GLY A 4 2.32 4.13 -20.21
C GLY A 4 0.85 4.35 -19.88
N HIS A 5 -0.07 3.86 -20.72
CA HIS A 5 -1.51 4.07 -20.50
C HIS A 5 -2.33 2.81 -20.77
N LEU A 6 -3.07 2.41 -19.74
CA LEU A 6 -4.10 1.37 -19.77
C LEU A 6 -5.42 1.97 -19.32
N VAL A 7 -6.53 1.50 -19.88
CA VAL A 7 -7.88 1.90 -19.48
C VAL A 7 -8.69 0.68 -19.05
N SER A 8 -9.56 0.87 -18.06
CA SER A 8 -10.49 -0.15 -17.58
C SER A 8 -11.86 0.47 -17.32
N ARG A 9 -12.91 -0.32 -17.54
CA ARG A 9 -14.30 0.05 -17.19
C ARG A 9 -14.73 -0.48 -15.83
N ASP A 10 -14.01 -1.47 -15.32
CA ASP A 10 -14.40 -2.28 -14.17
C ASP A 10 -13.26 -2.46 -13.15
N LEU A 11 -12.17 -1.71 -13.32
CA LEU A 11 -10.95 -1.75 -12.49
C LEU A 11 -10.23 -3.12 -12.47
N LEU A 12 -10.70 -4.09 -13.24
CA LEU A 12 -10.21 -5.47 -13.24
C LEU A 12 -9.59 -5.83 -14.58
N ILE A 13 -10.32 -5.58 -15.68
CA ILE A 13 -9.87 -5.87 -17.04
C ILE A 13 -9.33 -4.59 -17.65
N TRP A 14 -8.05 -4.62 -17.99
CA TRP A 14 -7.33 -3.47 -18.54
C TRP A 14 -7.03 -3.69 -20.01
N THR A 15 -7.26 -2.65 -20.83
CA THR A 15 -6.88 -2.64 -22.24
C THR A 15 -5.85 -1.56 -22.50
N PRO A 16 -4.78 -1.84 -23.27
CA PRO A 16 -3.86 -0.80 -23.71
C PRO A 16 -4.60 0.33 -24.40
N ALA A 17 -4.28 1.56 -24.02
CA ALA A 17 -4.78 2.73 -24.73
C ALA A 17 -4.21 2.74 -26.17
N ARG A 18 -4.94 3.41 -27.08
CA ARG A 18 -4.55 3.50 -28.50
C ARG A 18 -3.19 4.18 -28.71
N VAL A 19 -2.85 5.11 -27.82
CA VAL A 19 -1.58 5.83 -27.79
C VAL A 19 -0.90 5.53 -26.47
N SER A 20 0.35 5.06 -26.53
CA SER A 20 1.19 4.79 -25.36
C SER A 20 2.66 4.80 -25.80
N PRO A 21 3.59 5.47 -25.08
CA PRO A 21 3.33 6.31 -23.91
C PRO A 21 2.50 7.55 -24.26
N VAL A 22 1.66 8.02 -23.33
CA VAL A 22 0.80 9.21 -23.52
C VAL A 22 1.47 10.52 -23.17
N LEU A 23 2.45 10.47 -22.27
CA LEU A 23 3.32 11.59 -21.95
C LEU A 23 4.76 11.09 -21.95
N MET A 24 5.62 11.77 -22.69
CA MET A 24 7.03 11.44 -22.84
C MET A 24 7.90 12.71 -22.79
N PRO A 25 9.20 12.59 -22.48
CA PRO A 25 10.15 13.68 -22.60
C PRO A 25 10.19 14.20 -24.04
N ASP A 26 9.68 15.40 -24.26
CA ASP A 26 9.64 16.03 -25.60
C ASP A 26 9.74 17.56 -25.55
N GLN A 27 9.87 18.15 -24.35
CA GLN A 27 10.10 19.57 -24.12
C GLN A 27 11.41 19.80 -23.37
N THR A 28 11.91 21.03 -23.42
CA THR A 28 13.15 21.41 -22.72
C THR A 28 13.04 21.37 -21.20
N TYR A 29 11.82 21.40 -20.65
CA TYR A 29 11.56 21.39 -19.22
C TYR A 29 11.34 19.98 -18.64
N ASP A 30 11.12 18.98 -19.49
CA ASP A 30 10.92 17.58 -19.09
C ASP A 30 11.88 16.63 -19.82
N SER A 31 12.96 17.17 -20.39
CA SER A 31 13.88 16.48 -21.29
C SER A 31 14.53 15.23 -20.70
N GLU A 32 14.56 15.12 -19.37
CA GLU A 32 15.16 13.99 -18.67
C GLU A 32 14.11 13.05 -18.02
N GLY A 33 12.83 13.43 -18.00
CA GLY A 33 11.78 12.56 -17.53
C GLY A 33 10.42 13.22 -17.32
N VAL A 34 9.38 12.44 -17.61
CA VAL A 34 8.01 12.69 -17.11
C VAL A 34 7.81 11.76 -15.92
N PHE A 35 7.93 12.30 -14.72
CA PHE A 35 7.83 11.56 -13.45
C PHE A 35 6.37 11.52 -12.97
N THR A 36 6.11 11.02 -11.76
CA THR A 36 4.77 10.85 -11.19
C THR A 36 3.93 12.11 -11.30
N GLY A 37 2.62 11.92 -11.35
CA GLY A 37 1.64 12.98 -11.35
C GLY A 37 0.28 12.52 -10.85
N CYS A 38 -0.69 13.41 -10.93
CA CYS A 38 -2.04 13.18 -10.46
C CYS A 38 -3.07 13.83 -11.38
N TRP A 39 -4.33 13.45 -11.19
CA TRP A 39 -5.48 14.17 -11.72
C TRP A 39 -5.59 15.56 -11.11
N VAL A 40 -5.95 16.55 -11.93
CA VAL A 40 -6.39 17.87 -11.47
C VAL A 40 -7.91 17.94 -11.65
N PRO A 41 -8.69 17.90 -10.55
CA PRO A 41 -10.15 17.93 -10.64
C PRO A 41 -10.64 19.28 -11.17
N THR A 42 -11.73 19.25 -11.95
CA THR A 42 -12.49 20.45 -12.31
C THR A 42 -13.54 20.75 -11.25
N THR A 43 -13.81 22.04 -11.03
CA THR A 43 -14.94 22.49 -10.21
C THR A 43 -16.21 22.70 -11.04
N ASP A 44 -16.09 22.74 -12.37
CA ASP A 44 -17.22 22.79 -13.30
C ASP A 44 -17.60 21.38 -13.75
N ALA A 45 -18.80 20.93 -13.33
CA ALA A 45 -19.34 19.62 -13.68
C ALA A 45 -19.61 19.44 -15.19
N ASN A 46 -19.69 20.53 -15.96
CA ASN A 46 -19.86 20.47 -17.42
C ASN A 46 -18.52 20.35 -18.16
N ASP A 47 -17.40 20.60 -17.49
CA ASP A 47 -16.08 20.48 -18.09
C ASP A 47 -15.64 19.03 -18.18
N LYS A 48 -15.63 18.51 -19.41
CA LYS A 48 -15.19 17.14 -19.72
C LYS A 48 -13.69 17.05 -20.02
N THR A 49 -12.95 18.15 -19.87
CA THR A 49 -11.51 18.19 -20.10
C THR A 49 -10.79 17.49 -18.97
N LEU A 50 -10.13 16.39 -19.31
CA LEU A 50 -9.24 15.65 -18.43
C LEU A 50 -7.95 16.46 -18.25
N ARG A 51 -7.45 16.55 -17.02
CA ARG A 51 -6.24 17.31 -16.68
C ARG A 51 -5.35 16.54 -15.74
N VAL A 52 -4.06 16.56 -16.01
CA VAL A 52 -3.04 15.99 -15.13
C VAL A 52 -1.98 17.02 -14.82
N ALA A 53 -1.47 16.99 -13.60
CA ALA A 53 -0.24 17.65 -13.20
C ALA A 53 0.83 16.57 -13.01
N TYR A 54 2.05 16.83 -13.45
CA TYR A 54 3.15 15.87 -13.35
C TYR A 54 4.48 16.55 -13.07
N SER A 55 5.42 15.78 -12.52
CA SER A 55 6.79 16.24 -12.31
C SER A 55 7.55 16.24 -13.63
N SER A 56 7.88 17.42 -14.13
CA SER A 56 8.69 17.59 -15.34
C SER A 56 10.17 17.68 -14.97
N VAL A 57 10.94 16.64 -15.28
CA VAL A 57 12.34 16.51 -14.88
C VAL A 57 13.27 17.05 -15.96
N LYS A 58 14.10 18.00 -15.56
CA LYS A 58 15.02 18.72 -16.44
C LYS A 58 16.47 18.34 -16.23
N HIS A 59 16.87 18.01 -15.00
CA HIS A 59 18.25 17.69 -14.65
C HIS A 59 18.34 16.50 -13.69
N LEU A 60 19.04 15.45 -14.10
CA LEU A 60 19.45 14.30 -13.31
C LEU A 60 20.99 14.25 -13.22
N PRO A 61 21.55 13.54 -12.23
CA PRO A 61 20.85 12.89 -11.12
C PRO A 61 20.48 13.87 -10.00
N PHE A 62 19.40 13.59 -9.29
CA PHE A 62 19.14 14.12 -7.96
C PHE A 62 18.70 12.97 -7.05
N HIS A 63 19.11 13.03 -5.78
CA HIS A 63 18.75 12.05 -4.78
C HIS A 63 18.94 12.65 -3.40
N TRP A 64 18.13 12.24 -2.42
CA TRP A 64 18.18 12.77 -1.05
C TRP A 64 19.56 12.56 -0.38
N SER A 65 20.29 11.51 -0.80
CA SER A 65 21.61 11.17 -0.24
C SER A 65 22.80 11.88 -0.92
N THR A 66 22.56 12.66 -1.99
CA THR A 66 23.62 13.36 -2.72
C THR A 66 23.35 14.88 -2.72
N PRO A 67 23.41 15.54 -1.55
CA PRO A 67 23.24 16.98 -1.47
C PRO A 67 24.42 17.74 -2.11
N PRO A 68 24.22 18.97 -2.60
CA PRO A 68 22.95 19.70 -2.63
C PRO A 68 22.01 19.21 -3.74
N TYR A 69 20.69 19.32 -3.52
CA TYR A 69 19.71 19.12 -4.59
C TYR A 69 19.94 20.15 -5.71
N PRO A 70 20.06 19.74 -6.99
CA PRO A 70 20.28 20.69 -8.06
C PRO A 70 19.04 21.58 -8.26
N ARG A 71 19.21 22.90 -8.16
CA ARG A 71 18.11 23.87 -8.35
C ARG A 71 17.38 23.61 -9.66
N HIS A 72 16.04 23.58 -9.63
CA HIS A 72 15.20 23.38 -10.80
C HIS A 72 15.43 22.05 -11.53
N ALA A 73 15.90 21.02 -10.81
CA ALA A 73 16.08 19.69 -11.36
C ALA A 73 14.76 19.04 -11.77
N ALA A 74 13.71 19.25 -10.98
CA ALA A 74 12.34 18.87 -11.31
C ALA A 74 11.40 20.05 -11.05
N GLY A 75 10.47 20.27 -11.98
CA GLY A 75 9.39 21.24 -11.88
C GLY A 75 8.02 20.59 -11.94
N LEU A 76 6.98 21.41 -12.07
CA LEU A 76 5.60 20.99 -12.24
C LEU A 76 5.07 21.45 -13.59
N SER A 77 4.41 20.54 -14.31
CA SER A 77 3.80 20.80 -15.61
C SER A 77 2.39 20.23 -15.69
N LEU A 78 1.54 20.78 -16.56
CA LEU A 78 0.19 20.26 -16.84
C LEU A 78 0.05 19.71 -18.26
N ALA A 79 -0.79 18.71 -18.40
CA ALA A 79 -1.30 18.28 -19.69
C ALA A 79 -2.82 18.07 -19.62
N ILE A 80 -3.48 18.25 -20.76
CA ILE A 80 -4.93 18.15 -20.87
C ILE A 80 -5.32 17.17 -21.98
N SER A 81 -6.49 16.56 -21.83
CA SER A 81 -7.09 15.69 -22.81
C SER A 81 -8.55 16.11 -23.02
N ARG A 82 -8.97 16.22 -24.27
CA ARG A 82 -10.35 16.57 -24.66
C ARG A 82 -11.10 15.43 -25.34
N ASP A 83 -10.46 14.26 -25.47
CA ASP A 83 -10.97 13.09 -26.20
C ASP A 83 -11.09 11.84 -25.31
N GLY A 84 -11.25 12.05 -23.99
CA GLY A 84 -11.42 10.95 -23.02
C GLY A 84 -10.13 10.22 -22.64
N GLY A 85 -8.99 10.88 -22.79
CA GLY A 85 -7.67 10.39 -22.35
C GLY A 85 -6.86 9.75 -23.47
N ILE A 86 -7.35 9.80 -24.71
CA ILE A 86 -6.70 9.15 -25.86
C ILE A 86 -5.46 9.94 -26.27
N THR A 87 -5.55 11.26 -26.33
CA THR A 87 -4.42 12.15 -26.63
C THR A 87 -4.28 13.24 -25.58
N TRP A 88 -3.03 13.64 -25.33
CA TRP A 88 -2.68 14.61 -24.30
C TRP A 88 -1.87 15.77 -24.89
N GLU A 89 -2.28 16.98 -24.57
CA GLU A 89 -1.63 18.22 -24.98
C GLU A 89 -0.99 18.88 -23.76
N LYS A 90 0.34 19.08 -23.80
CA LYS A 90 1.06 19.81 -22.75
C LYS A 90 0.70 21.30 -22.83
N SER A 91 0.47 21.92 -21.67
CA SER A 91 0.17 23.35 -21.63
C SER A 91 1.31 24.19 -22.23
N PRO A 92 1.02 25.22 -23.04
CA PRO A 92 2.04 26.14 -23.56
C PRO A 92 2.68 27.00 -22.47
N ARG A 93 2.11 27.05 -21.26
CA ARG A 93 2.71 27.73 -20.10
C ARG A 93 3.68 26.85 -19.30
N ASN A 94 3.84 25.58 -19.66
CA ASN A 94 4.74 24.71 -18.92
C ASN A 94 6.21 25.16 -19.04
N PRO A 95 7.02 24.89 -17.99
CA PRO A 95 6.59 24.36 -16.70
C PRO A 95 5.89 25.45 -15.87
N ILE A 96 4.78 25.11 -15.22
CA ILE A 96 4.02 26.08 -14.41
C ILE A 96 4.74 26.42 -13.10
N LEU A 97 5.54 25.48 -12.60
CA LEU A 97 6.56 25.72 -11.57
C LEU A 97 7.90 25.23 -12.14
N PRO A 98 8.90 26.10 -12.33
CA PRO A 98 10.19 25.68 -12.87
C PRO A 98 10.99 24.80 -11.89
N GLY A 99 10.67 24.86 -10.60
CA GLY A 99 11.31 24.08 -9.56
C GLY A 99 10.75 24.40 -8.18
N GLU A 100 11.49 23.98 -7.17
CA GLU A 100 11.21 24.16 -5.76
C GLU A 100 11.24 25.64 -5.32
N PRO A 101 10.59 26.01 -4.20
CA PRO A 101 10.60 27.39 -3.70
C PRO A 101 12.01 27.94 -3.46
N ASP A 102 12.16 29.26 -3.60
CA ASP A 102 13.43 29.95 -3.38
C ASP A 102 13.87 29.92 -1.92
N GLY A 103 15.19 29.89 -1.70
CA GLY A 103 15.79 29.97 -0.37
C GLY A 103 15.69 28.72 0.49
N LEU A 104 15.11 27.62 -0.03
CA LEU A 104 15.02 26.34 0.67
C LEU A 104 16.12 25.37 0.20
N ASN A 105 16.76 24.70 1.16
CA ASN A 105 17.69 23.62 0.88
C ASN A 105 16.96 22.27 0.99
N ILE A 106 16.52 21.74 -0.14
CA ILE A 106 15.60 20.59 -0.19
C ILE A 106 16.33 19.27 -0.44
N THR A 107 15.68 18.15 -0.14
CA THR A 107 16.14 16.79 -0.50
C THR A 107 15.45 16.24 -1.76
N GLY A 108 14.30 16.81 -2.12
CA GLY A 108 13.48 16.41 -3.26
C GLY A 108 12.31 17.36 -3.47
N PHE A 109 11.81 17.40 -4.71
CA PHE A 109 10.63 18.19 -5.10
C PHE A 109 9.97 17.53 -6.31
N ARG A 110 9.01 16.62 -6.06
CA ARG A 110 8.36 15.81 -7.10
C ARG A 110 7.01 15.24 -6.63
N ASP A 111 6.37 14.49 -7.51
CA ASP A 111 5.13 13.74 -7.30
C ASP A 111 3.97 14.62 -6.81
N PRO A 112 3.42 15.49 -7.68
CA PRO A 112 2.31 16.33 -7.31
C PRO A 112 1.06 15.51 -7.01
N TYR A 113 0.29 15.99 -6.03
CA TYR A 113 -1.04 15.49 -5.74
C TYR A 113 -2.01 16.66 -5.51
N VAL A 114 -3.20 16.61 -6.12
CA VAL A 114 -4.22 17.64 -5.94
C VAL A 114 -5.36 17.09 -5.08
N THR A 115 -5.74 17.83 -4.06
CA THR A 115 -6.84 17.48 -3.16
C THR A 115 -7.88 18.59 -3.08
N ALA A 116 -9.14 18.18 -2.94
CA ALA A 116 -10.32 19.02 -3.05
C ALA A 116 -11.48 18.46 -2.20
N PRO A 117 -12.27 19.34 -1.58
CA PRO A 117 -11.81 20.41 -0.72
C PRO A 117 -11.33 19.88 0.63
N LEU A 118 -10.26 20.47 1.15
CA LEU A 118 -9.95 20.38 2.56
C LEU A 118 -10.85 21.41 3.27
N SER A 119 -11.82 20.95 4.04
CA SER A 119 -12.63 21.82 4.90
C SER A 119 -11.78 22.32 6.07
N ILE A 120 -10.82 23.20 5.79
CA ILE A 120 -9.95 23.84 6.79
C ILE A 120 -10.67 25.04 7.40
N HIS A 121 -11.61 25.63 6.64
CA HIS A 121 -12.53 26.68 7.08
C HIS A 121 -13.94 26.29 6.66
N HIS A 122 -14.86 26.15 7.63
CA HIS A 122 -16.26 25.74 7.40
C HIS A 122 -17.08 26.74 6.54
N SER A 123 -16.48 27.82 6.04
CA SER A 123 -17.17 28.98 5.48
C SER A 123 -16.60 29.53 4.16
N ASP A 124 -15.55 28.94 3.58
CA ASP A 124 -14.97 29.40 2.30
C ASP A 124 -15.35 28.44 1.15
N PRO A 125 -15.68 28.91 -0.08
CA PRO A 125 -15.74 28.04 -1.25
C PRO A 125 -14.54 27.09 -1.30
N ALA A 126 -14.85 25.83 -1.59
CA ALA A 126 -13.98 24.66 -1.63
C ALA A 126 -12.63 24.86 -2.35
N LYS A 127 -11.61 25.44 -1.70
CA LYS A 127 -10.29 25.64 -2.32
C LYS A 127 -9.63 24.32 -2.75
N LEU A 128 -8.90 24.38 -3.86
CA LEU A 128 -8.05 23.31 -4.34
C LEU A 128 -6.64 23.49 -3.78
N TYR A 129 -6.04 22.40 -3.31
CA TYR A 129 -4.68 22.40 -2.80
C TYR A 129 -3.80 21.44 -3.58
N GLY A 130 -2.60 21.90 -3.89
CA GLY A 130 -1.54 21.12 -4.50
C GLY A 130 -0.51 20.71 -3.45
N LEU A 131 -0.10 19.47 -3.48
CA LEU A 131 0.96 18.89 -2.66
C LEU A 131 2.12 18.54 -3.59
N ILE A 132 3.35 18.82 -3.18
CA ILE A 132 4.57 18.31 -3.83
C ILE A 132 5.43 17.65 -2.77
N SER A 133 5.87 16.42 -3.02
CA SER A 133 6.59 15.59 -2.06
C SER A 133 8.09 15.91 -2.01
N GLY A 134 8.69 15.81 -0.84
CA GLY A 134 10.12 15.96 -0.68
C GLY A 134 10.59 16.01 0.77
N GLY A 135 11.51 16.91 1.06
CA GLY A 135 12.08 17.11 2.38
C GLY A 135 12.99 18.33 2.41
N ILE A 136 13.35 18.77 3.60
CA ILE A 136 14.33 19.83 3.84
C ILE A 136 15.59 19.19 4.40
N GLN A 137 16.74 19.49 3.78
CA GLN A 137 18.02 18.97 4.21
C GLN A 137 18.26 19.33 5.68
N ASP A 138 18.74 18.35 6.46
CA ASP A 138 19.04 18.45 7.89
C ASP A 138 17.84 18.72 8.82
N LEU A 139 16.61 18.91 8.30
CA LEU A 139 15.41 19.07 9.12
C LEU A 139 14.52 17.83 9.13
N GLY A 140 14.16 17.32 7.96
CA GLY A 140 13.20 16.21 7.87
C GLY A 140 12.41 16.16 6.57
N PRO A 141 11.71 15.04 6.34
CA PRO A 141 10.81 14.91 5.20
C PRO A 141 9.57 15.79 5.37
N THR A 142 8.99 16.25 4.26
CA THR A 142 7.78 17.06 4.29
C THR A 142 7.07 17.08 2.93
N THR A 143 5.99 17.85 2.86
CA THR A 143 5.25 18.12 1.64
C THR A 143 5.11 19.63 1.47
N PHE A 144 5.44 20.16 0.30
CA PHE A 144 5.25 21.56 -0.05
C PHE A 144 3.78 21.78 -0.43
N LEU A 145 3.10 22.70 0.27
CA LEU A 145 1.69 23.01 0.06
C LEU A 145 1.52 24.23 -0.85
N TYR A 146 0.60 24.11 -1.79
CA TYR A 146 0.20 25.15 -2.73
C TYR A 146 -1.31 25.36 -2.69
N GLU A 147 -1.76 26.60 -2.82
CA GLU A 147 -3.13 26.94 -3.16
C GLU A 147 -3.27 26.99 -4.68
N ILE A 148 -4.32 26.37 -5.22
CA ILE A 148 -4.60 26.34 -6.66
C ILE A 148 -5.83 27.21 -6.93
N SER A 149 -5.68 28.18 -7.83
CA SER A 149 -6.80 29.02 -8.26
C SER A 149 -7.83 28.20 -9.05
N GLN A 150 -9.10 28.25 -8.63
CA GLN A 150 -10.19 27.61 -9.39
C GLN A 150 -10.47 28.31 -10.73
N GLU A 151 -10.20 29.62 -10.84
CA GLU A 151 -10.34 30.38 -12.08
C GLU A 151 -9.23 30.03 -13.08
N ASN A 152 -8.07 29.60 -12.57
CA ASN A 152 -6.91 29.23 -13.36
C ASN A 152 -6.12 28.11 -12.69
N LEU A 153 -6.42 26.86 -13.09
CA LEU A 153 -5.83 25.65 -12.50
C LEU A 153 -4.31 25.51 -12.70
N GLU A 154 -3.70 26.36 -13.53
CA GLU A 154 -2.24 26.40 -13.71
C GLU A 154 -1.57 27.44 -12.79
N ASN A 155 -2.33 28.19 -11.98
CA ASN A 155 -1.80 29.13 -11.00
C ASN A 155 -1.70 28.47 -9.62
N TRP A 156 -0.48 28.02 -9.28
CA TRP A 156 -0.15 27.37 -8.02
C TRP A 156 0.66 28.33 -7.14
N LYS A 157 0.04 28.83 -6.07
CA LYS A 157 0.68 29.73 -5.12
C LYS A 157 1.25 28.93 -3.96
N TYR A 158 2.57 28.96 -3.80
CA TYR A 158 3.22 28.35 -2.63
C TYR A 158 2.70 28.97 -1.33
N LEU A 159 2.36 28.12 -0.36
CA LEU A 159 1.94 28.53 0.98
C LEU A 159 3.05 28.28 1.99
N ASN A 160 3.30 27.02 2.31
CA ASN A 160 4.24 26.61 3.35
C ASN A 160 4.54 25.09 3.27
N LEU A 161 5.39 24.60 4.16
CA LEU A 161 5.59 23.15 4.37
C LEU A 161 4.44 22.59 5.20
N LEU A 162 3.80 21.51 4.75
CA LEU A 162 2.58 20.97 5.35
C LEU A 162 2.84 20.25 6.68
N VAL A 163 3.94 19.50 6.78
CA VAL A 163 4.24 18.66 7.95
C VAL A 163 5.58 19.03 8.56
N ASP A 164 5.63 19.09 9.89
CA ASP A 164 6.85 19.32 10.66
C ASP A 164 7.17 18.04 11.48
N VAL A 165 8.06 17.20 10.95
CA VAL A 165 8.59 16.02 11.64
C VAL A 165 10.11 15.97 11.49
N PRO A 166 10.85 15.51 12.50
CA PRO A 166 12.31 15.40 12.41
C PRO A 166 12.73 14.32 11.41
N LEU A 167 13.99 14.37 10.98
CA LEU A 167 14.64 13.26 10.26
C LEU A 167 14.40 11.94 10.96
N ARG A 168 13.96 10.94 10.19
CA ARG A 168 13.68 9.58 10.65
C ARG A 168 12.72 9.50 11.82
N PHE A 169 11.74 10.40 11.84
CA PHE A 169 10.65 10.36 12.80
C PHE A 169 10.03 8.95 12.85
N GLN A 170 9.97 8.36 14.03
CA GLN A 170 9.47 7.01 14.25
C GLN A 170 8.82 6.96 15.64
N PRO A 171 7.50 7.16 15.74
CA PRO A 171 6.79 7.20 17.02
C PRO A 171 6.80 5.87 17.78
N SER A 172 6.94 4.76 17.07
CA SER A 172 7.02 3.41 17.61
C SER A 172 7.98 2.55 16.78
N ASP A 173 8.90 1.88 17.46
CA ASP A 173 9.84 0.96 16.82
C ASP A 173 9.12 -0.23 16.15
N LYS A 174 7.99 -0.66 16.72
CA LYS A 174 7.23 -1.83 16.27
C LYS A 174 6.08 -1.48 15.35
N TRP A 175 5.20 -0.56 15.78
CA TRP A 175 3.87 -0.39 15.19
C TRP A 175 3.80 0.68 14.10
N SER A 176 4.76 1.60 14.11
CA SER A 176 4.88 2.64 13.09
C SER A 176 6.07 2.35 12.18
N GLY A 177 6.03 2.89 10.96
CA GLY A 177 7.21 2.94 10.12
C GLY A 177 8.12 4.12 10.47
N ASN A 178 9.33 4.07 9.93
CA ASN A 178 10.23 5.22 9.94
C ASN A 178 9.86 6.15 8.78
N TYR A 179 9.55 7.41 9.08
CA TYR A 179 9.14 8.37 8.05
C TYR A 179 10.30 8.93 7.22
N GLY A 180 11.54 8.47 7.45
CA GLY A 180 12.67 8.73 6.57
C GLY A 180 13.17 10.17 6.58
N ILE A 181 13.82 10.56 5.49
CA ILE A 181 14.46 11.86 5.26
C ILE A 181 13.79 12.61 4.11
N ASN A 182 13.25 11.88 3.14
CA ASN A 182 12.57 12.43 1.97
C ASN A 182 11.26 11.66 1.72
N TRP A 183 10.22 12.36 1.29
CA TRP A 183 8.95 11.76 0.87
C TRP A 183 8.75 11.78 -0.64
N GLU A 184 7.97 10.80 -1.09
CA GLU A 184 7.50 10.59 -2.45
C GLU A 184 6.00 10.27 -2.45
N CYS A 185 5.33 10.57 -3.55
CA CYS A 185 3.91 10.27 -3.79
C CYS A 185 2.94 10.65 -2.63
N THR A 186 3.18 11.76 -1.93
CA THR A 186 2.33 12.18 -0.80
C THR A 186 0.91 12.49 -1.27
N ASN A 187 -0.07 11.74 -0.79
CA ASN A 187 -1.49 11.98 -1.04
C ASN A 187 -2.19 12.43 0.24
N LEU A 188 -3.02 13.49 0.18
CA LEU A 188 -3.87 13.90 1.30
C LEU A 188 -5.33 13.54 1.01
N VAL A 189 -5.87 12.62 1.81
CA VAL A 189 -7.23 12.09 1.67
C VAL A 189 -8.01 12.24 2.96
N THR A 190 -9.32 12.42 2.82
CA THR A 190 -10.27 12.41 3.94
C THR A 190 -11.09 11.13 3.84
N LEU A 191 -11.15 10.36 4.93
CA LEU A 191 -11.88 9.09 4.99
C LEU A 191 -12.90 9.15 6.12
N CYS A 192 -14.05 8.51 5.91
CA CYS A 192 -15.19 8.59 6.81
C CYS A 192 -15.66 7.21 7.28
N ALA A 193 -16.19 7.15 8.50
CA ALA A 193 -16.87 6.00 9.10
C ALA A 193 -18.12 6.51 9.81
N GLY A 194 -19.27 6.41 9.14
CA GLY A 194 -20.49 7.09 9.61
C GLY A 194 -20.33 8.61 9.51
N ASP A 195 -20.53 9.30 10.63
CA ASP A 195 -20.36 10.75 10.81
C ASP A 195 -18.92 11.14 11.17
N ILE A 196 -18.06 10.18 11.51
CA ILE A 196 -16.67 10.41 11.85
C ILE A 196 -15.84 10.57 10.58
N SER A 197 -15.04 11.64 10.54
CA SER A 197 -14.11 11.93 9.45
C SER A 197 -12.70 12.13 9.99
N ARG A 198 -11.69 11.63 9.26
CA ARG A 198 -10.26 11.79 9.58
C ARG A 198 -9.48 12.11 8.31
N HIS A 199 -8.45 12.93 8.46
CA HIS A 199 -7.49 13.19 7.39
C HIS A 199 -6.33 12.19 7.47
N PHE A 200 -5.85 11.77 6.31
CA PHE A 200 -4.73 10.87 6.16
C PHE A 200 -3.75 11.38 5.11
N LEU A 201 -2.46 11.24 5.39
CA LEU A 201 -1.41 11.27 4.37
C LEU A 201 -1.00 9.84 4.03
N ILE A 202 -0.98 9.49 2.75
CA ILE A 202 -0.32 8.29 2.21
C ILE A 202 1.04 8.72 1.68
N ILE A 203 2.11 8.03 2.08
CA ILE A 203 3.49 8.53 1.96
C ILE A 203 4.42 7.40 1.54
N GLY A 204 5.20 7.60 0.48
CA GLY A 204 6.44 6.86 0.27
C GLY A 204 7.58 7.53 1.03
N ALA A 205 8.23 6.82 1.96
CA ALA A 205 9.33 7.35 2.75
C ALA A 205 10.68 6.74 2.35
N GLU A 206 11.67 7.58 2.07
CA GLU A 206 13.05 7.21 1.74
C GLU A 206 14.03 7.67 2.83
N GLY A 207 15.18 7.00 2.95
CA GLY A 207 16.27 7.42 3.84
C GLY A 207 16.20 6.87 5.27
N ASP A 208 15.43 5.80 5.45
CA ASP A 208 15.44 4.97 6.65
C ASP A 208 16.78 4.20 6.79
N VAL A 209 17.02 3.62 7.97
CA VAL A 209 18.12 2.71 8.27
C VAL A 209 17.66 1.28 8.00
N GLU A 210 18.53 0.46 7.40
CA GLU A 210 18.22 -0.94 7.11
C GLU A 210 17.80 -1.69 8.38
N LYS A 211 16.65 -2.39 8.32
CA LYS A 211 16.16 -3.20 9.44
C LYS A 211 17.17 -4.30 9.78
N GLU A 212 17.34 -4.60 11.06
CA GLU A 212 18.39 -5.52 11.55
C GLU A 212 18.34 -6.90 10.89
N HIS A 213 17.15 -7.47 10.67
CA HIS A 213 17.02 -8.78 10.01
C HIS A 213 17.42 -8.77 8.54
N VAL A 214 17.22 -7.65 7.82
CA VAL A 214 17.66 -7.47 6.43
C VAL A 214 19.17 -7.30 6.40
N LYS A 215 19.72 -6.47 7.29
CA LYS A 215 21.16 -6.27 7.46
C LYS A 215 21.92 -7.57 7.78
N ASN A 216 21.29 -8.46 8.54
CA ASN A 216 21.85 -9.76 8.92
C ASN A 216 21.65 -10.85 7.85
N ASP A 217 20.85 -10.58 6.81
CA ASP A 217 20.70 -11.47 5.65
C ASP A 217 21.78 -11.11 4.62
N ASN A 218 22.80 -11.97 4.48
CA ASN A 218 23.91 -11.70 3.58
C ASN A 218 23.52 -11.77 2.08
N GLY A 219 22.30 -12.22 1.76
CA GLY A 219 21.80 -12.34 0.39
C GLY A 219 22.68 -13.18 -0.55
N PRO A 220 22.30 -13.26 -1.83
CA PRO A 220 23.16 -13.76 -2.89
C PRO A 220 24.39 -12.89 -3.13
N PRO A 221 25.57 -13.47 -3.40
CA PRO A 221 26.72 -12.69 -3.86
C PRO A 221 26.41 -11.96 -5.17
N GLY A 222 26.65 -10.65 -5.20
CA GLY A 222 26.52 -9.82 -6.42
C GLY A 222 25.13 -9.23 -6.67
N LEU A 223 24.13 -9.52 -5.82
CA LEU A 223 22.86 -8.81 -5.84
C LEU A 223 22.95 -7.54 -4.97
N PRO A 224 22.46 -6.37 -5.43
CA PRO A 224 22.35 -5.20 -4.56
C PRO A 224 21.38 -5.46 -3.41
N SER A 225 21.63 -4.83 -2.26
CA SER A 225 20.63 -4.77 -1.18
C SER A 225 19.35 -4.15 -1.70
N ARG A 226 18.20 -4.59 -1.16
CA ARG A 226 16.90 -3.95 -1.44
C ARG A 226 16.96 -2.47 -1.08
N THR A 227 16.23 -1.66 -1.85
CA THR A 227 16.09 -0.23 -1.55
C THR A 227 15.41 -0.06 -0.19
N ILE A 228 16.05 0.68 0.72
CA ILE A 228 15.50 0.95 2.05
C ILE A 228 14.48 2.07 1.94
N ARG A 229 13.21 1.69 1.84
CA ARG A 229 12.05 2.57 1.74
C ARG A 229 10.82 1.91 2.37
N ALA A 230 9.83 2.71 2.72
CA ALA A 230 8.59 2.20 3.29
C ALA A 230 7.37 2.91 2.71
N GLN A 231 6.30 2.15 2.45
CA GLN A 231 5.01 2.73 2.12
C GLN A 231 4.16 2.88 3.38
N LEU A 232 4.01 4.12 3.81
CA LEU A 232 3.42 4.49 5.10
C LEU A 232 2.13 5.30 4.92
N TRP A 233 1.44 5.46 6.03
CA TRP A 233 0.41 6.46 6.20
C TRP A 233 0.53 7.15 7.56
N MET A 234 -0.03 8.35 7.68
CA MET A 234 -0.30 8.99 8.96
C MET A 234 -1.70 9.60 8.98
N SER A 235 -2.33 9.63 10.15
CA SER A 235 -3.56 10.36 10.41
C SER A 235 -3.30 11.49 11.40
N GLY A 236 -4.12 12.53 11.31
CA GLY A 236 -3.96 13.75 12.07
C GLY A 236 -5.00 14.79 11.71
N HIS A 237 -4.81 15.99 12.25
CA HIS A 237 -5.70 17.12 12.00
C HIS A 237 -4.96 18.27 11.30
N LEU A 238 -5.71 19.05 10.52
CA LEU A 238 -5.22 20.27 9.89
C LEU A 238 -5.45 21.44 10.84
N THR A 239 -4.43 22.29 11.00
CA THR A 239 -4.47 23.52 11.78
C THR A 239 -4.11 24.70 10.90
N THR A 240 -4.74 25.85 11.14
CA THR A 240 -4.40 27.12 10.50
C THR A 240 -4.14 28.16 11.57
N ASN A 241 -3.03 28.89 11.48
CA ASN A 241 -2.77 30.02 12.37
C ASN A 241 -3.30 31.35 11.78
N ASP A 242 -3.16 32.44 12.54
CA ASP A 242 -3.63 33.78 12.14
C ASP A 242 -2.96 34.33 10.86
N ASP A 243 -1.76 33.82 10.53
CA ASP A 243 -1.02 34.17 9.31
C ASP A 243 -1.45 33.33 8.09
N GLY A 244 -2.43 32.43 8.25
CA GLY A 244 -2.91 31.53 7.19
C GLY A 244 -2.00 30.33 6.92
N ILE A 245 -1.04 30.02 7.80
CA ILE A 245 -0.15 28.86 7.66
C ILE A 245 -0.92 27.60 8.02
N ILE A 246 -1.00 26.67 7.06
CA ILE A 246 -1.71 25.39 7.21
C ILE A 246 -0.73 24.28 7.59
N LYS A 247 -0.97 23.58 8.69
CA LYS A 247 -0.13 22.46 9.14
C LYS A 247 -0.96 21.21 9.40
N PHE A 248 -0.47 20.07 8.92
CA PHE A 248 -0.97 18.76 9.29
C PHE A 248 -0.21 18.27 10.54
N ARG A 249 -0.95 17.98 11.61
CA ARG A 249 -0.40 17.54 12.90
C ARG A 249 -0.59 16.05 13.06
N TYR A 250 0.52 15.31 13.10
CA TYR A 250 0.54 13.87 13.29
C TYR A 250 -0.14 13.45 14.61
N GLU A 251 -0.94 12.39 14.56
CA GLU A 251 -1.53 11.75 15.74
C GLU A 251 -1.33 10.23 15.72
N HIS A 252 -1.57 9.60 14.56
CA HIS A 252 -1.50 8.15 14.37
C HIS A 252 -0.78 7.81 13.07
N GLY A 253 -0.26 6.59 12.94
CA GLY A 253 0.37 6.17 11.69
C GLY A 253 0.88 4.75 11.70
N GLY A 254 1.11 4.22 10.49
CA GLY A 254 1.49 2.84 10.28
C GLY A 254 1.89 2.56 8.83
N PHE A 255 1.99 1.28 8.49
CA PHE A 255 2.28 0.81 7.15
C PHE A 255 0.99 0.72 6.33
N LEU A 256 1.04 1.18 5.08
CA LEU A 256 -0.01 0.87 4.09
C LEU A 256 0.25 -0.51 3.48
N ASP A 257 1.52 -0.88 3.33
CA ASP A 257 1.99 -2.21 2.97
C ASP A 257 3.30 -2.52 3.71
N ASN A 258 3.48 -3.78 4.10
CA ASN A 258 4.61 -4.23 4.90
C ASN A 258 5.73 -4.91 4.10
N GLY A 259 5.57 -5.07 2.78
CA GLY A 259 6.58 -5.58 1.87
C GLY A 259 7.22 -4.48 1.02
N PRO A 260 7.78 -4.79 -0.16
CA PRO A 260 8.47 -3.82 -1.00
C PRO A 260 7.52 -2.92 -1.83
N TYR A 261 6.20 -3.08 -1.68
CA TYR A 261 5.20 -2.21 -2.29
C TYR A 261 5.50 -0.73 -1.99
N TYR A 262 5.46 0.11 -3.03
CA TYR A 262 5.87 1.50 -2.92
C TYR A 262 5.22 2.41 -3.96
N ALA A 263 5.51 3.71 -3.90
CA ALA A 263 5.03 4.74 -4.82
C ALA A 263 3.50 4.77 -4.94
N ALA A 264 2.80 4.55 -3.82
CA ALA A 264 1.35 4.50 -3.83
C ALA A 264 0.73 5.86 -4.17
N ASN A 265 -0.26 5.84 -5.06
CA ASN A 265 -1.05 7.00 -5.43
C ASN A 265 -2.53 6.62 -5.43
N SER A 266 -3.40 7.62 -5.28
CA SER A 266 -4.82 7.38 -5.04
C SER A 266 -5.72 8.23 -5.92
N PHE A 267 -6.94 7.74 -6.13
CA PHE A 267 -7.99 8.47 -6.83
C PHE A 267 -9.34 8.18 -6.21
N TRP A 268 -10.27 9.12 -6.39
CA TRP A 268 -11.65 8.92 -6.00
C TRP A 268 -12.37 8.14 -7.09
N ASP A 269 -12.97 7.01 -6.75
CA ASP A 269 -13.87 6.26 -7.61
C ASP A 269 -15.32 6.77 -7.37
N PRO A 270 -15.87 7.61 -8.27
CA PRO A 270 -17.21 8.16 -8.10
C PRO A 270 -18.32 7.13 -8.31
N ILE A 271 -18.04 6.01 -9.00
CA ILE A 271 -19.02 4.94 -9.24
C ILE A 271 -19.15 4.09 -7.97
N GLY A 272 -18.01 3.73 -7.36
CA GLY A 272 -17.95 2.97 -6.13
C GLY A 272 -18.13 3.80 -4.86
N ASN A 273 -18.13 5.13 -4.95
CA ASN A 273 -18.13 6.07 -3.81
C ASN A 273 -17.05 5.74 -2.77
N ARG A 274 -15.82 5.56 -3.24
CA ARG A 274 -14.71 5.05 -2.43
C ARG A 274 -13.36 5.62 -2.88
N ARG A 275 -12.38 5.57 -1.99
CA ARG A 275 -10.99 5.93 -2.31
C ARG A 275 -10.24 4.68 -2.74
N ILE A 276 -9.69 4.70 -3.95
CA ILE A 276 -8.84 3.63 -4.47
C ILE A 276 -7.38 4.06 -4.43
N VAL A 277 -6.51 3.14 -4.03
CA VAL A 277 -5.06 3.28 -4.03
C VAL A 277 -4.45 2.23 -4.95
N HIS A 278 -3.46 2.63 -5.73
CA HIS A 278 -2.62 1.75 -6.53
C HIS A 278 -1.15 2.02 -6.19
N GLY A 279 -0.30 1.02 -6.34
CA GLY A 279 1.13 1.16 -6.08
C GLY A 279 1.94 0.12 -6.83
N TRP A 280 3.25 0.26 -6.76
CA TRP A 280 4.22 -0.52 -7.51
C TRP A 280 4.88 -1.58 -6.61
N ILE A 281 4.96 -2.80 -7.11
CA ILE A 281 5.75 -3.88 -6.55
C ILE A 281 7.04 -3.94 -7.38
N PRO A 282 8.18 -3.54 -6.80
CA PRO A 282 9.45 -3.48 -7.50
C PRO A 282 10.06 -4.86 -7.70
N GLU A 283 10.81 -5.03 -8.79
CA GLU A 283 11.61 -6.22 -9.03
C GLU A 283 13.06 -5.97 -8.59
N GLU A 284 13.30 -6.21 -7.29
CA GLU A 284 14.58 -5.93 -6.61
C GLU A 284 15.23 -7.19 -6.03
N ASP A 285 14.65 -8.37 -6.27
CA ASP A 285 15.14 -9.64 -5.71
C ASP A 285 15.90 -10.51 -6.72
N ILE A 286 16.06 -10.05 -7.96
CA ILE A 286 16.78 -10.76 -9.04
C ILE A 286 17.85 -9.87 -9.64
N THR A 287 18.87 -10.50 -10.22
CA THR A 287 19.96 -9.79 -10.89
C THR A 287 19.45 -9.02 -12.12
N THR A 288 20.19 -7.99 -12.52
CA THR A 288 19.86 -7.23 -13.75
C THR A 288 19.81 -8.14 -14.99
N ASP A 289 20.65 -9.16 -15.07
CA ASP A 289 20.65 -10.08 -16.21
C ASP A 289 19.45 -11.03 -16.18
N ALA A 290 19.02 -11.49 -14.99
CA ALA A 290 17.76 -12.22 -14.84
C ALA A 290 16.55 -11.34 -15.22
N ALA A 291 16.52 -10.07 -14.80
CA ALA A 291 15.46 -9.13 -15.19
C ALA A 291 15.44 -8.88 -16.71
N LYS A 292 16.62 -8.74 -17.35
CA LYS A 292 16.71 -8.64 -18.82
C LYS A 292 16.20 -9.89 -19.52
N ALA A 293 16.55 -11.08 -19.01
CA ALA A 293 16.09 -12.35 -19.56
C ALA A 293 14.57 -12.52 -19.40
N LYS A 294 14.01 -12.08 -18.27
CA LYS A 294 12.57 -12.02 -17.99
C LYS A 294 11.82 -11.07 -18.94
N GLY A 295 12.50 -10.00 -19.39
CA GLY A 295 11.98 -9.07 -20.40
C GLY A 295 11.04 -7.98 -19.85
N TRP A 296 10.80 -7.97 -18.54
CA TRP A 296 10.02 -6.97 -17.82
C TRP A 296 10.53 -6.83 -16.38
N ASN A 297 10.20 -5.74 -15.70
CA ASN A 297 10.66 -5.44 -14.34
C ASN A 297 9.57 -4.69 -13.56
N GLY A 298 9.11 -5.32 -12.48
CA GLY A 298 8.08 -4.79 -11.57
C GLY A 298 6.65 -4.95 -12.08
N SER A 299 5.69 -4.77 -11.19
CA SER A 299 4.25 -4.81 -11.50
C SER A 299 3.49 -3.76 -10.69
N LEU A 300 2.32 -3.33 -11.16
CA LEU A 300 1.35 -2.72 -10.26
C LEU A 300 0.75 -3.79 -9.36
N ALA A 301 0.50 -3.45 -8.10
CA ALA A 301 -0.24 -4.29 -7.18
C ALA A 301 -1.73 -4.31 -7.52
N ILE A 302 -2.47 -5.25 -6.93
CA ILE A 302 -3.93 -5.23 -6.86
C ILE A 302 -4.37 -3.87 -6.32
N LEU A 303 -5.36 -3.27 -6.98
CA LEU A 303 -5.99 -2.05 -6.51
C LEU A 303 -6.61 -2.26 -5.13
N ARG A 304 -6.46 -1.27 -4.26
CA ARG A 304 -6.93 -1.35 -2.87
C ARG A 304 -7.96 -0.28 -2.61
N GLU A 305 -9.03 -0.63 -1.93
CA GLU A 305 -9.90 0.35 -1.29
C GLU A 305 -9.28 0.73 0.06
N VAL A 306 -9.16 2.04 0.31
CA VAL A 306 -8.82 2.56 1.64
C VAL A 306 -10.00 3.32 2.22
N PHE A 307 -10.22 3.15 3.51
CA PHE A 307 -11.37 3.69 4.22
C PHE A 307 -11.04 3.91 5.70
N LEU A 308 -11.87 4.65 6.43
CA LEU A 308 -11.74 4.75 7.88
C LEU A 308 -12.36 3.49 8.49
N LEU A 309 -11.53 2.62 9.06
CA LEU A 309 -12.00 1.40 9.70
C LEU A 309 -12.35 1.69 11.15
N ARG A 310 -13.64 1.55 11.51
CA ARG A 310 -14.13 1.60 12.89
C ARG A 310 -14.42 0.19 13.40
N ILE A 311 -13.78 -0.18 14.50
CA ILE A 311 -13.97 -1.48 15.17
C ILE A 311 -14.54 -1.21 16.57
N PRO A 312 -15.83 -1.49 16.81
CA PRO A 312 -16.45 -1.24 18.11
C PRO A 312 -16.09 -2.32 19.15
N ASN A 313 -16.41 -2.05 20.42
CA ASN A 313 -16.35 -3.01 21.53
C ASN A 313 -14.96 -3.59 21.83
N VAL A 314 -13.90 -2.82 21.59
CA VAL A 314 -12.52 -3.21 21.85
C VAL A 314 -12.19 -3.07 23.34
N LYS A 315 -11.68 -4.13 23.97
CA LYS A 315 -11.20 -4.12 25.36
C LYS A 315 -9.68 -4.18 25.47
N GLY A 316 -9.00 -4.60 24.42
CA GLY A 316 -7.55 -4.75 24.40
C GLY A 316 -7.11 -5.44 23.12
N THR A 317 -5.94 -6.08 23.18
CA THR A 317 -5.39 -6.86 22.07
C THR A 317 -4.89 -8.21 22.56
N CYS A 318 -4.37 -9.05 21.66
CA CYS A 318 -3.88 -10.37 22.05
C CYS A 318 -2.65 -10.31 22.97
N ARG A 319 -1.77 -9.30 22.83
CA ARG A 319 -0.57 -9.19 23.68
C ARG A 319 -0.26 -7.75 24.09
N SER A 320 -0.01 -6.87 23.11
CA SER A 320 0.40 -5.49 23.41
C SER A 320 -0.70 -4.69 24.07
N LYS A 321 -0.33 -3.70 24.89
CA LYS A 321 -1.35 -2.79 25.42
C LYS A 321 -1.92 -1.98 24.26
N LEU A 322 -3.23 -1.80 24.23
CA LEU A 322 -3.89 -1.06 23.16
C LEU A 322 -3.32 0.35 22.98
N SER A 323 -2.90 1.01 24.06
CA SER A 323 -2.28 2.34 24.04
C SER A 323 -0.89 2.39 23.40
N GLU A 324 -0.22 1.26 23.21
CA GLU A 324 1.12 1.17 22.60
C GLU A 324 1.03 0.96 21.07
N ILE A 325 -0.17 0.72 20.54
CA ILE A 325 -0.41 0.44 19.12
C ILE A 325 -0.73 1.74 18.39
N TYR A 326 0.32 2.41 17.91
CA TYR A 326 0.24 3.73 17.27
C TYR A 326 -0.72 3.88 16.08
N PRO A 327 -0.95 2.85 15.24
CA PRO A 327 -1.98 2.89 14.21
C PRO A 327 -3.41 3.09 14.73
N PHE A 328 -3.67 2.85 16.01
CA PHE A 328 -5.02 2.87 16.57
C PHE A 328 -5.32 4.16 17.32
N GLU A 329 -6.35 4.87 16.84
CA GLU A 329 -7.05 5.88 17.62
C GLU A 329 -8.10 5.19 18.50
N ARG A 330 -8.13 5.52 19.79
CA ARG A 330 -9.16 5.03 20.71
C ARG A 330 -10.28 6.05 20.82
N LEU A 331 -11.51 5.60 20.58
CA LEU A 331 -12.71 6.39 20.71
C LEU A 331 -13.57 5.84 21.85
N GLU A 332 -13.83 6.65 22.86
CA GLU A 332 -14.82 6.33 23.89
C GLU A 332 -16.22 6.65 23.37
N GLU A 333 -17.09 5.65 23.39
CA GLU A 333 -18.46 5.73 22.89
C GLU A 333 -19.41 6.21 24.00
N ALA A 334 -20.59 6.70 23.62
CA ALA A 334 -21.56 7.24 24.57
C ALA A 334 -22.07 6.21 25.61
N ASP A 335 -21.98 4.92 25.29
CA ASP A 335 -22.32 3.81 26.19
C ASP A 335 -21.16 3.36 27.10
N GLY A 336 -20.01 4.06 27.04
CA GLY A 336 -18.80 3.73 27.78
C GLY A 336 -17.97 2.59 27.17
N SER A 337 -18.40 2.04 26.03
CA SER A 337 -17.57 1.11 25.26
C SER A 337 -16.44 1.86 24.55
N THR A 338 -15.43 1.11 24.08
CA THR A 338 -14.32 1.69 23.32
C THR A 338 -14.38 1.15 21.89
N ALA A 339 -14.34 2.04 20.92
CA ALA A 339 -14.04 1.71 19.54
C ALA A 339 -12.59 2.05 19.20
N VAL A 340 -12.07 1.39 18.18
CA VAL A 340 -10.79 1.74 17.56
C VAL A 340 -11.05 2.27 16.15
N LEU A 341 -10.40 3.37 15.81
CA LEU A 341 -10.31 3.88 14.44
C LEU A 341 -8.89 3.68 13.90
N THR A 342 -8.78 3.29 12.63
CA THR A 342 -7.50 3.12 11.92
C THR A 342 -7.71 3.28 10.41
N LEU A 343 -6.62 3.36 9.64
CA LEU A 343 -6.70 3.17 8.19
C LEU A 343 -7.12 1.73 7.89
N GLY A 344 -8.25 1.58 7.21
CA GLY A 344 -8.67 0.33 6.58
C GLY A 344 -8.05 0.19 5.20
N VAL A 345 -7.61 -1.01 4.84
CA VAL A 345 -7.07 -1.36 3.53
C VAL A 345 -7.53 -2.76 3.14
N ARG A 346 -8.14 -2.89 1.96
CA ARG A 346 -8.59 -4.18 1.42
C ARG A 346 -8.46 -4.21 -0.11
N PRO A 347 -8.30 -5.38 -0.74
CA PRO A 347 -8.36 -5.47 -2.21
C PRO A 347 -9.74 -5.00 -2.70
N ILE A 348 -9.78 -4.42 -3.90
CA ILE A 348 -11.05 -4.01 -4.50
C ILE A 348 -12.01 -5.21 -4.63
N ARG A 349 -13.29 -4.97 -4.37
CA ARG A 349 -14.34 -6.01 -4.39
C ARG A 349 -14.45 -6.69 -5.76
N GLU A 350 -14.11 -5.99 -6.84
CA GLU A 350 -14.17 -6.48 -8.22
C GLU A 350 -13.31 -7.72 -8.45
N MET A 351 -12.25 -7.93 -7.63
CA MET A 351 -11.44 -9.15 -7.66
C MET A 351 -12.29 -10.43 -7.47
N THR A 352 -13.43 -10.35 -6.77
CA THR A 352 -14.28 -11.53 -6.56
C THR A 352 -14.90 -12.03 -7.87
N ARG A 353 -14.97 -11.22 -8.93
CA ARG A 353 -15.46 -11.66 -10.25
C ARG A 353 -14.55 -12.70 -10.88
N LEU A 354 -13.26 -12.72 -10.55
CA LEU A 354 -12.35 -13.78 -11.02
C LEU A 354 -12.78 -15.16 -10.51
N ARG A 355 -13.47 -15.21 -9.36
CA ARG A 355 -13.99 -16.47 -8.77
C ARG A 355 -15.01 -17.16 -9.67
N GLU A 356 -15.75 -16.40 -10.50
CA GLU A 356 -16.83 -16.90 -11.36
C GLU A 356 -16.31 -17.85 -12.46
N THR A 357 -15.03 -17.69 -12.83
CA THR A 357 -14.43 -18.45 -13.93
C THR A 357 -13.24 -19.30 -13.51
N SER A 358 -12.76 -19.10 -12.28
CA SER A 358 -11.79 -19.97 -11.62
C SER A 358 -12.40 -21.28 -11.12
N ALA A 359 -11.58 -22.31 -10.93
CA ALA A 359 -12.00 -23.54 -10.26
C ALA A 359 -11.94 -23.37 -8.74
N LYS A 360 -13.08 -23.55 -8.04
CA LYS A 360 -13.06 -23.64 -6.57
C LYS A 360 -12.59 -25.03 -6.15
N ILE A 361 -11.28 -25.17 -5.93
CA ILE A 361 -10.63 -26.47 -5.67
C ILE A 361 -10.67 -26.90 -4.20
N ALA A 362 -10.94 -25.98 -3.28
CA ALA A 362 -11.11 -26.31 -1.87
C ALA A 362 -12.17 -25.45 -1.17
N GLU A 363 -12.90 -26.10 -0.27
CA GLU A 363 -13.76 -25.47 0.73
C GLU A 363 -13.86 -26.40 1.94
N LEU A 364 -13.40 -25.92 3.10
CA LEU A 364 -13.58 -26.68 4.34
C LEU A 364 -15.07 -26.77 4.67
N LYS A 365 -15.60 -28.01 4.68
CA LYS A 365 -17.00 -28.31 5.04
C LYS A 365 -17.26 -28.26 6.54
N SER A 366 -16.22 -28.35 7.35
CA SER A 366 -16.26 -28.28 8.80
C SER A 366 -14.97 -27.66 9.32
N SER A 367 -15.05 -27.03 10.50
CA SER A 367 -13.88 -26.43 11.14
C SER A 367 -12.78 -27.46 11.39
N VAL A 368 -11.53 -27.07 11.15
CA VAL A 368 -10.36 -27.90 11.42
C VAL A 368 -9.63 -27.33 12.63
N MET A 369 -9.53 -28.13 13.69
CA MET A 369 -8.75 -27.76 14.87
C MET A 369 -7.28 -28.13 14.69
N LEU A 370 -6.38 -27.20 15.01
CA LEU A 370 -4.93 -27.39 15.05
C LEU A 370 -4.33 -26.70 16.28
N PRO A 371 -3.17 -27.13 16.78
CA PRO A 371 -2.54 -28.42 16.50
C PRO A 371 -3.36 -29.58 17.08
N GLY A 372 -3.26 -30.78 16.48
CA GLY A 372 -3.93 -32.00 16.95
C GLY A 372 -3.33 -32.55 18.26
N PRO A 373 -3.16 -33.88 18.44
CA PRO A 373 -2.57 -34.48 19.66
C PRO A 373 -1.09 -34.12 19.97
N GLY A 374 -0.54 -33.05 19.40
CA GLY A 374 0.83 -32.60 19.58
C GLY A 374 0.94 -31.07 19.64
N THR A 375 2.16 -30.55 19.70
CA THR A 375 2.43 -29.11 19.82
C THR A 375 2.59 -28.39 18.48
N SER A 376 2.62 -29.16 17.38
CA SER A 376 2.67 -28.66 16.01
C SER A 376 1.92 -29.65 15.11
N ALA A 377 1.06 -29.14 14.24
CA ALA A 377 0.41 -29.97 13.23
C ALA A 377 0.09 -29.15 11.98
N SER A 378 -0.06 -29.85 10.88
CA SER A 378 -0.42 -29.28 9.60
C SER A 378 -1.48 -30.13 8.90
N ARG A 379 -2.21 -29.50 7.98
CA ARG A 379 -3.26 -30.14 7.18
C ARG A 379 -3.22 -29.59 5.76
N MET A 380 -2.99 -30.47 4.80
CA MET A 380 -3.12 -30.15 3.38
C MET A 380 -4.55 -29.68 3.09
N ILE A 381 -4.67 -28.53 2.43
CA ILE A 381 -5.94 -27.89 2.08
C ILE A 381 -6.25 -28.12 0.60
N ALA A 382 -5.28 -27.81 -0.27
CA ALA A 382 -5.47 -27.80 -1.71
C ALA A 382 -4.15 -28.03 -2.44
N ARG A 383 -4.24 -28.34 -3.73
CA ARG A 383 -3.12 -28.31 -4.67
C ARG A 383 -3.56 -27.53 -5.89
N THR A 384 -2.88 -26.41 -6.17
CA THR A 384 -3.13 -25.57 -7.34
C THR A 384 -2.36 -26.10 -8.55
N GLU A 385 -2.88 -25.84 -9.73
CA GLU A 385 -2.23 -26.13 -11.02
C GLU A 385 -1.79 -24.84 -11.74
N SER A 386 -2.35 -23.69 -11.34
CA SER A 386 -2.00 -22.38 -11.88
C SER A 386 -1.03 -21.60 -10.98
N PRO A 387 -0.20 -20.70 -11.53
CA PRO A 387 0.45 -19.65 -10.75
C PRO A 387 -0.55 -18.65 -10.13
N SER A 388 -1.74 -18.54 -10.70
CA SER A 388 -2.71 -17.50 -10.37
C SER A 388 -3.91 -18.08 -9.61
N TRP A 389 -3.99 -17.82 -8.30
CA TRP A 389 -4.98 -18.37 -7.38
C TRP A 389 -5.30 -17.41 -6.22
N GLU A 390 -6.47 -17.58 -5.61
CA GLU A 390 -6.90 -16.86 -4.40
C GLU A 390 -7.15 -17.85 -3.25
N LEU A 391 -6.69 -17.50 -2.05
CA LEU A 391 -7.07 -18.16 -0.79
C LEU A 391 -7.81 -17.17 0.11
N GLU A 392 -8.93 -17.59 0.69
CA GLU A 392 -9.66 -16.88 1.73
C GLU A 392 -9.83 -17.78 2.96
N ALA A 393 -9.50 -17.28 4.15
CA ALA A 393 -9.60 -18.02 5.39
C ALA A 393 -10.13 -17.18 6.56
N GLU A 394 -10.99 -17.79 7.39
CA GLU A 394 -11.36 -17.29 8.71
C GLU A 394 -10.88 -18.26 9.78
N ILE A 395 -10.10 -17.75 10.73
CA ILE A 395 -9.38 -18.55 11.72
C ILE A 395 -9.64 -17.98 13.11
N THR A 396 -10.18 -18.81 14.00
CA THR A 396 -10.28 -18.48 15.43
C THR A 396 -8.98 -18.91 16.12
N VAL A 397 -8.35 -17.97 16.82
CA VAL A 397 -7.07 -18.17 17.53
C VAL A 397 -7.30 -18.00 19.02
N HIS A 398 -6.76 -18.92 19.83
CA HIS A 398 -6.86 -18.89 21.29
C HIS A 398 -5.51 -18.53 21.94
N PRO A 399 -5.50 -18.04 23.21
CA PRO A 399 -4.29 -17.55 23.89
C PRO A 399 -3.10 -18.50 24.03
N ARG A 400 -3.29 -19.80 23.78
CA ARG A 400 -2.25 -20.83 23.87
C ARG A 400 -1.67 -21.23 22.50
N CYS A 401 -2.05 -20.51 21.46
CA CYS A 401 -1.44 -20.60 20.14
C CYS A 401 -0.13 -19.80 20.12
N GLN A 402 0.93 -20.37 19.55
CA GLN A 402 2.22 -19.70 19.36
C GLN A 402 2.34 -19.15 17.94
N SER A 403 1.98 -19.95 16.94
CA SER A 403 1.94 -19.52 15.55
C SER A 403 0.87 -20.23 14.73
N VAL A 404 0.36 -19.56 13.70
CA VAL A 404 -0.66 -20.08 12.79
C VAL A 404 -0.44 -19.54 11.39
N GLY A 405 -0.71 -20.34 10.36
CA GLY A 405 -0.63 -19.85 8.99
C GLY A 405 -0.70 -20.92 7.93
N PHE A 406 0.00 -20.68 6.82
CA PHE A 406 -0.01 -21.53 5.64
C PHE A 406 1.40 -21.76 5.08
N TYR A 407 1.70 -23.00 4.74
CA TYR A 407 2.71 -23.30 3.73
C TYR A 407 2.06 -23.13 2.36
N LEU A 408 2.70 -22.37 1.48
CA LEU A 408 2.22 -21.96 0.17
C LEU A 408 3.24 -22.39 -0.88
N ARG A 409 2.76 -22.67 -2.11
CA ARG A 409 3.59 -23.02 -3.27
C ARG A 409 4.65 -24.07 -2.92
N HIS A 410 4.22 -25.12 -2.24
CA HIS A 410 5.12 -26.09 -1.66
C HIS A 410 5.11 -27.44 -2.38
N ASN A 411 6.24 -28.14 -2.30
CA ASN A 411 6.38 -29.52 -2.75
C ASN A 411 5.82 -30.53 -1.73
N HIS A 412 5.85 -31.83 -2.05
CA HIS A 412 5.24 -32.86 -1.22
C HIS A 412 5.87 -33.00 0.17
N ASP A 413 7.20 -32.85 0.29
CA ASP A 413 7.94 -33.00 1.56
C ASP A 413 8.18 -31.67 2.29
N LEU A 414 7.66 -30.56 1.76
CA LEU A 414 7.81 -29.20 2.27
C LEU A 414 9.26 -28.67 2.21
N SER A 415 10.21 -29.33 1.54
CA SER A 415 11.57 -28.83 1.40
C SER A 415 11.61 -27.51 0.62
N THR A 416 10.74 -27.38 -0.37
CA THR A 416 10.49 -26.13 -1.09
C THR A 416 9.12 -25.59 -0.69
N ARG A 417 9.07 -24.38 -0.14
CA ARG A 417 7.85 -23.72 0.32
C ARG A 417 8.06 -22.22 0.54
N THR A 418 6.97 -21.47 0.44
CA THR A 418 6.85 -20.16 1.09
C THR A 418 5.99 -20.33 2.34
N THR A 419 6.36 -19.70 3.45
CA THR A 419 5.62 -19.84 4.72
C THR A 419 5.04 -18.49 5.13
N LEU A 420 3.71 -18.39 5.16
CA LEU A 420 3.02 -17.27 5.78
C LEU A 420 2.67 -17.65 7.22
N THR A 421 3.13 -16.86 8.20
CA THR A 421 2.94 -17.12 9.62
C THR A 421 2.43 -15.88 10.33
N PHE A 422 1.36 -15.98 11.11
CA PHE A 422 1.08 -15.05 12.20
C PHE A 422 1.74 -15.59 13.47
N CYS A 423 2.74 -14.85 13.98
CA CYS A 423 3.45 -15.16 15.22
C CYS A 423 2.79 -14.39 16.37
N ILE A 424 2.14 -15.11 17.30
CA ILE A 424 1.30 -14.50 18.33
C ILE A 424 2.14 -13.72 19.34
N ASP A 425 3.27 -14.27 19.77
CA ASP A 425 4.10 -13.64 20.82
C ASP A 425 4.76 -12.34 20.33
N GLU A 426 5.23 -12.33 19.09
CA GLU A 426 5.85 -11.18 18.45
C GLU A 426 4.81 -10.19 17.87
N GLU A 427 3.57 -10.64 17.66
CA GLU A 427 2.50 -9.91 16.96
C GLU A 427 2.95 -9.40 15.59
N ILE A 428 3.43 -10.33 14.76
CA ILE A 428 3.84 -10.07 13.37
C ILE A 428 3.23 -11.08 12.42
N ILE A 429 2.92 -10.64 11.21
CA ILE A 429 2.70 -11.53 10.06
C ILE A 429 4.01 -11.55 9.26
N LEU A 430 4.55 -12.76 9.06
CA LEU A 430 5.82 -13.05 8.40
C LEU A 430 5.57 -13.88 7.14
N ALA A 431 6.08 -13.41 6.01
CA ALA A 431 6.22 -14.15 4.76
C ALA A 431 7.68 -14.62 4.62
N ASP A 432 7.97 -15.85 5.05
CA ASP A 432 9.28 -16.47 4.91
C ASP A 432 9.43 -17.12 3.54
N ARG A 433 10.42 -16.64 2.78
CA ARG A 433 10.71 -17.04 1.40
C ARG A 433 12.01 -17.84 1.28
N LYS A 434 12.72 -18.11 2.38
CA LYS A 434 14.06 -18.73 2.34
C LYS A 434 14.09 -20.07 1.61
N ALA A 435 13.00 -20.84 1.76
CA ALA A 435 12.83 -22.15 1.14
C ALA A 435 12.00 -22.10 -0.15
N SER A 436 11.77 -20.94 -0.78
CA SER A 436 10.87 -20.83 -1.94
C SER A 436 11.39 -21.50 -3.22
N ASN A 437 12.71 -21.61 -3.36
CA ASN A 437 13.42 -22.29 -4.44
C ASN A 437 14.88 -22.57 -4.01
N ASP A 438 15.62 -23.32 -4.83
CA ASP A 438 17.05 -23.62 -4.61
C ASP A 438 18.00 -22.63 -5.31
N ASP A 439 17.48 -21.63 -6.04
CA ASP A 439 18.28 -20.61 -6.72
C ASP A 439 19.02 -19.73 -5.70
N GLN A 440 20.35 -19.78 -5.76
CA GLN A 440 21.24 -19.04 -4.87
C GLN A 440 21.53 -17.61 -5.36
N THR A 441 21.01 -17.22 -6.53
CA THR A 441 21.18 -15.90 -7.14
C THR A 441 20.05 -14.92 -6.82
N MET A 442 18.99 -15.40 -6.17
CA MET A 442 17.79 -14.62 -5.83
C MET A 442 17.74 -14.23 -4.35
N ASN A 443 17.31 -12.99 -4.07
CA ASN A 443 17.08 -12.56 -2.69
C ASN A 443 15.80 -13.17 -2.14
N LYS A 444 15.97 -13.94 -1.06
CA LYS A 444 14.90 -14.63 -0.34
C LYS A 444 14.72 -14.12 1.09
N CYS A 445 15.20 -12.90 1.38
CA CYS A 445 15.00 -12.23 2.65
C CYS A 445 13.49 -12.20 2.97
N PRO A 446 13.07 -12.64 4.17
CA PRO A 446 11.67 -12.59 4.56
C PRO A 446 11.11 -11.17 4.59
N ASP A 447 9.81 -11.05 4.36
CA ASP A 447 9.05 -9.81 4.52
C ASP A 447 8.11 -9.95 5.72
N ALA A 448 7.99 -8.92 6.55
CA ALA A 448 7.21 -8.98 7.77
C ALA A 448 6.64 -7.63 8.18
N GLY A 449 5.48 -7.66 8.83
CA GLY A 449 4.82 -6.49 9.37
C GLY A 449 4.14 -6.73 10.71
N PRO A 450 4.01 -5.69 11.56
CA PRO A 450 3.30 -5.80 12.83
C PRO A 450 1.79 -6.06 12.60
N PHE A 451 1.21 -6.95 13.39
CA PHE A 451 -0.21 -7.25 13.37
C PHE A 451 -0.66 -7.83 14.71
N THR A 452 -1.79 -7.35 15.24
CA THR A 452 -2.43 -7.91 16.44
C THR A 452 -3.86 -8.31 16.15
N LEU A 453 -4.38 -9.25 16.93
CA LEU A 453 -5.82 -9.46 17.09
C LEU A 453 -6.36 -8.56 18.20
N LEU A 454 -7.52 -7.95 17.98
CA LEU A 454 -8.23 -7.19 18.99
C LEU A 454 -9.03 -8.13 19.90
N ALA A 455 -9.03 -7.82 21.18
CA ALA A 455 -9.89 -8.47 22.16
C ALA A 455 -11.22 -7.68 22.22
N LEU A 456 -12.32 -8.33 21.85
CA LEU A 456 -13.63 -7.74 21.67
C LEU A 456 -14.62 -8.29 22.72
N THR A 457 -15.50 -7.43 23.23
CA THR A 457 -16.67 -7.88 24.00
C THR A 457 -17.77 -8.34 23.05
N ARG A 458 -18.36 -9.50 23.31
CA ARG A 458 -19.50 -10.02 22.53
C ARG A 458 -20.81 -9.34 22.95
N PRO A 459 -21.52 -8.66 22.03
CA PRO A 459 -22.82 -8.07 22.36
C PRO A 459 -23.89 -9.11 22.77
N ASP A 460 -23.73 -10.36 22.31
CA ASP A 460 -24.70 -11.45 22.40
C ASP A 460 -24.42 -12.45 23.55
N ALA A 461 -23.26 -12.40 24.20
CA ALA A 461 -22.83 -13.38 25.20
C ALA A 461 -22.46 -12.78 26.58
N GLY A 462 -22.75 -11.49 26.82
CA GLY A 462 -22.37 -10.77 28.05
C GLY A 462 -20.96 -10.17 27.97
N ASP A 463 -20.36 -9.83 29.12
CA ASP A 463 -19.00 -9.23 29.21
C ASP A 463 -17.84 -10.18 28.82
N GLU A 464 -18.11 -11.28 28.12
CA GLU A 464 -17.09 -12.20 27.64
C GLU A 464 -16.19 -11.53 26.60
N VAL A 465 -14.88 -11.59 26.83
CA VAL A 465 -13.86 -11.04 25.93
C VAL A 465 -13.24 -12.16 25.12
N ILE A 466 -13.37 -12.07 23.80
CA ILE A 466 -12.76 -13.00 22.86
C ILE A 466 -11.84 -12.25 21.89
N TRP A 467 -10.86 -12.94 21.32
CA TRP A 467 -10.12 -12.36 20.21
C TRP A 467 -10.98 -12.37 18.95
N GLU A 468 -10.86 -11.30 18.15
CA GLU A 468 -11.41 -11.30 16.81
C GLU A 468 -10.82 -12.45 15.99
N LYS A 469 -11.57 -12.91 14.99
CA LYS A 469 -11.05 -13.92 14.07
C LYS A 469 -9.94 -13.31 13.22
N LEU A 470 -8.88 -14.07 12.99
CA LEU A 470 -7.91 -13.78 11.95
C LEU A 470 -8.54 -14.09 10.59
N ARG A 471 -8.71 -13.05 9.77
CA ARG A 471 -9.24 -13.15 8.41
C ARG A 471 -8.12 -12.90 7.43
N ILE A 472 -7.75 -13.89 6.64
CA ILE A 472 -6.66 -13.80 5.68
C ILE A 472 -7.22 -13.92 4.27
N ARG A 473 -6.76 -13.05 3.36
CA ARG A 473 -6.89 -13.22 1.91
C ARG A 473 -5.52 -13.18 1.27
N ILE A 474 -5.23 -14.14 0.40
CA ILE A 474 -3.96 -14.25 -0.30
C ILE A 474 -4.25 -14.34 -1.79
N PHE A 475 -3.59 -13.51 -2.58
CA PHE A 475 -3.59 -13.59 -4.03
C PHE A 475 -2.20 -14.01 -4.49
N SER A 476 -2.17 -15.02 -5.34
CA SER A 476 -1.01 -15.43 -6.10
C SER A 476 -1.23 -15.05 -7.54
N ASP A 477 -0.26 -14.38 -8.17
CA ASP A 477 -0.28 -14.11 -9.60
C ASP A 477 1.14 -14.12 -10.16
N GLY A 478 1.49 -15.19 -10.87
CA GLY A 478 2.89 -15.43 -11.27
C GLY A 478 3.81 -15.40 -10.04
N ASP A 479 4.87 -14.60 -10.11
CA ASP A 479 5.82 -14.47 -9.01
C ASP A 479 5.29 -13.61 -7.84
N ILE A 480 4.11 -12.99 -7.93
CA ILE A 480 3.60 -12.07 -6.91
C ILE A 480 2.74 -12.83 -5.88
N LEU A 481 2.96 -12.54 -4.59
CA LEU A 481 2.03 -12.84 -3.51
C LEU A 481 1.57 -11.54 -2.84
N GLU A 482 0.27 -11.33 -2.73
CA GLU A 482 -0.33 -10.24 -1.96
C GLU A 482 -1.20 -10.79 -0.83
N ILE A 483 -0.86 -10.44 0.40
CA ILE A 483 -1.49 -10.92 1.63
C ILE A 483 -2.23 -9.77 2.30
N PHE A 484 -3.49 -10.01 2.66
CA PHE A 484 -4.33 -9.07 3.40
C PHE A 484 -4.85 -9.71 4.68
N ALA A 485 -4.87 -8.96 5.78
CA ALA A 485 -5.45 -9.42 7.03
C ALA A 485 -6.35 -8.38 7.72
N ASN A 486 -7.54 -8.83 8.13
CA ASN A 486 -8.56 -8.08 8.88
C ASN A 486 -8.82 -6.65 8.37
N ASP A 487 -8.76 -6.44 7.06
CA ASP A 487 -8.95 -5.15 6.37
C ASP A 487 -8.10 -3.99 6.92
N ARG A 488 -6.93 -4.28 7.53
CA ARG A 488 -6.02 -3.26 8.09
C ARG A 488 -4.54 -3.63 7.98
N PHE A 489 -4.25 -4.71 7.28
CA PHE A 489 -2.90 -5.19 7.03
C PHE A 489 -2.80 -5.61 5.57
N ALA A 490 -1.73 -5.19 4.91
CA ALA A 490 -1.34 -5.65 3.60
C ALA A 490 0.16 -5.93 3.56
N LEU A 491 0.57 -6.92 2.78
CA LEU A 491 1.95 -7.24 2.46
C LEU A 491 1.99 -7.81 1.05
N ALA A 492 2.60 -7.09 0.11
CA ALA A 492 2.97 -7.63 -1.19
C ALA A 492 4.39 -8.21 -1.13
N THR A 493 4.72 -9.23 -1.92
CA THR A 493 6.10 -9.72 -2.07
C THR A 493 6.28 -10.48 -3.37
N MET A 494 7.52 -10.64 -3.81
CA MET A 494 7.89 -11.54 -4.91
C MET A 494 8.30 -12.91 -4.36
N VAL A 495 7.90 -13.99 -5.02
CA VAL A 495 8.25 -15.39 -4.76
C VAL A 495 8.47 -16.06 -6.11
N TYR A 496 9.73 -16.19 -6.51
CA TYR A 496 10.08 -16.83 -7.77
C TYR A 496 9.98 -18.33 -7.65
N SER A 497 9.08 -18.93 -8.42
CA SER A 497 8.92 -20.37 -8.48
C SER A 497 9.32 -20.86 -9.87
N GLU A 498 10.31 -21.76 -9.94
CA GLU A 498 10.87 -22.23 -11.20
C GLU A 498 9.88 -23.06 -12.03
N ASN A 499 8.88 -23.67 -11.38
CA ASN A 499 7.80 -24.43 -12.03
C ASN A 499 6.50 -24.33 -11.23
N TYR A 500 5.42 -23.87 -11.86
CA TYR A 500 4.06 -23.86 -11.30
C TYR A 500 3.32 -25.19 -11.52
N GLY A 501 4.04 -26.28 -11.81
CA GLY A 501 3.46 -27.60 -12.07
C GLY A 501 2.87 -28.26 -10.82
N LEU A 502 2.16 -29.38 -11.05
CA LEU A 502 1.44 -30.15 -10.03
C LEU A 502 2.24 -30.36 -8.74
N ASP A 503 3.56 -30.57 -8.84
CA ASP A 503 4.38 -30.89 -7.68
C ASP A 503 4.56 -29.71 -6.71
N MET A 504 4.47 -28.46 -7.18
CA MET A 504 4.78 -27.23 -6.40
C MET A 504 3.55 -26.41 -5.99
N GLY A 505 2.33 -26.88 -6.31
CA GLY A 505 1.08 -26.15 -6.03
C GLY A 505 0.49 -26.38 -4.64
N GLY A 506 1.23 -26.97 -3.69
CA GLY A 506 0.69 -27.31 -2.37
C GLY A 506 0.26 -26.09 -1.56
N ILE A 507 -0.88 -26.20 -0.89
CA ILE A 507 -1.35 -25.27 0.15
C ILE A 507 -1.70 -26.09 1.39
N THR A 508 -0.98 -25.84 2.49
CA THR A 508 -1.14 -26.56 3.76
C THR A 508 -1.32 -25.57 4.90
N ALA A 509 -2.41 -25.70 5.65
CA ALA A 509 -2.61 -24.96 6.90
C ALA A 509 -1.76 -25.56 8.02
N PHE A 510 -1.23 -24.74 8.92
CA PHE A 510 -0.51 -25.22 10.10
C PHE A 510 -0.79 -24.36 11.34
N ALA A 511 -0.56 -24.95 12.51
CA ALA A 511 -0.50 -24.21 13.77
C ALA A 511 0.49 -24.87 14.75
N THR A 512 1.06 -24.06 15.63
CA THR A 512 1.88 -24.48 16.77
C THR A 512 1.31 -23.91 18.07
N GLY A 513 1.53 -24.61 19.18
CA GLY A 513 1.00 -24.25 20.49
C GLY A 513 0.35 -25.43 21.20
N GLU A 514 -0.62 -25.17 22.07
CA GLU A 514 -1.35 -26.23 22.76
C GLU A 514 -2.43 -26.89 21.88
N ILE A 515 -2.83 -28.10 22.24
CA ILE A 515 -3.86 -28.86 21.51
C ILE A 515 -5.11 -28.01 21.24
N ASN A 516 -5.52 -28.00 19.98
CA ASN A 516 -6.71 -27.31 19.47
C ASN A 516 -6.74 -25.80 19.82
N SER A 517 -5.58 -25.14 19.91
CA SER A 517 -5.49 -23.69 20.15
C SER A 517 -5.91 -22.82 18.96
N VAL A 518 -6.18 -23.44 17.81
CA VAL A 518 -6.63 -22.78 16.58
C VAL A 518 -7.77 -23.57 15.95
N SER A 519 -8.77 -22.86 15.43
CA SER A 519 -9.82 -23.39 14.58
C SER A 519 -9.81 -22.68 13.23
N PHE A 520 -9.46 -23.41 12.17
CA PHE A 520 -9.69 -22.95 10.79
C PHE A 520 -11.17 -23.18 10.47
N GLU A 521 -11.98 -22.14 10.59
CA GLU A 521 -13.43 -22.24 10.46
C GLU A 521 -13.86 -22.33 9.00
N THR A 522 -13.27 -21.49 8.16
CA THR A 522 -13.43 -21.55 6.71
C THR A 522 -12.06 -21.39 6.05
N VAL A 523 -11.81 -22.22 5.03
CA VAL A 523 -10.72 -22.01 4.08
C VAL A 523 -11.26 -22.35 2.71
N LYS A 524 -11.13 -21.41 1.77
CA LYS A 524 -11.57 -21.55 0.38
C LYS A 524 -10.39 -21.23 -0.53
N VAL A 525 -10.24 -22.01 -1.60
CA VAL A 525 -9.20 -21.80 -2.60
C VAL A 525 -9.83 -21.81 -3.98
N TRP A 526 -9.52 -20.77 -4.76
CA TRP A 526 -9.89 -20.63 -6.16
C TRP A 526 -8.62 -20.64 -7.01
N ASP A 527 -8.57 -21.53 -7.98
CA ASP A 527 -7.40 -21.75 -8.83
C ASP A 527 -7.69 -21.39 -10.29
N GLY A 528 -6.68 -20.89 -10.99
CA GLY A 528 -6.81 -20.41 -12.37
C GLY A 528 -7.55 -19.07 -12.46
N LEU A 529 -7.17 -18.09 -11.64
CA LEU A 529 -7.67 -16.72 -11.79
C LEU A 529 -7.26 -16.18 -13.18
N ASP A 530 -8.24 -15.99 -14.07
CA ASP A 530 -8.01 -15.42 -15.41
C ASP A 530 -9.15 -14.46 -15.78
N VAL A 531 -8.77 -13.30 -16.31
CA VAL A 531 -9.70 -12.30 -16.82
C VAL A 531 -10.30 -12.66 -18.19
N LYS A 532 -9.66 -13.55 -18.97
CA LYS A 532 -10.09 -13.89 -20.35
C LYS A 532 -11.48 -14.53 -20.40
N SER A 533 -11.84 -15.27 -19.37
CA SER A 533 -13.12 -15.98 -19.24
C SER A 533 -14.22 -15.14 -18.62
N VAL A 534 -13.90 -14.00 -17.99
CA VAL A 534 -14.88 -13.16 -17.29
C VAL A 534 -15.72 -12.40 -18.32
N MET A 535 -17.05 -12.47 -18.19
CA MET A 535 -17.94 -11.68 -19.04
C MET A 535 -17.70 -10.19 -18.81
N ARG A 536 -17.45 -9.46 -19.89
CA ARG A 536 -17.29 -8.00 -19.85
C ARG A 536 -18.66 -7.38 -19.63
N GLU A 537 -18.80 -6.60 -18.57
CA GLU A 537 -19.95 -5.71 -18.43
C GLU A 537 -19.87 -4.66 -19.56
N THR A 538 -20.96 -4.53 -20.34
CA THR A 538 -21.05 -3.65 -21.51
C THR A 538 -21.13 -2.18 -21.15
#